data_AF-A0A7C4DPH5-F1
#
_entry.id   AF-A0A7C4DPH5-F1
#
_cell.length_a   1.000
_cell.length_b   1.000
_cell.length_c   1.000
_cell.angle_alpha   90.00
_cell.angle_beta   90.00
_cell.angle_gamma   90.00
#
_symmetry.space_group_name_H-M   'P 1'
#
loop_
_entity.id
_entity.type
_entity.pdbx_description
1 polymer ?
#
loop_
_entity_poly.entity_id
_entity_poly.type
_entity_poly.pdbx_seq_one_letter_code
_entity_poly.pdbx_strand_id
1 'polypeptide(L)'
;MKPIHPSELTYEEGVYLVKLARKAIEEYLRTNERFKPTDIPGEKLLRPGMTFTTLETLNTATGRTSLRGCIGFLAPIHSLVESVVESAIEAATGDPRFPPVELWEMDQIVVEVTVLSEPAKLDATDRLELVKRVVIGKHGLVVEKGWFKGTLLPVVPVEYCWDEETFLAETCLKAGLKPDCWLDPATRVYYYEGRVFREKTPRGEVYERDMNKEYKEVCRLTG
;
A
#
# COMPACT_ATOMS: atom_id res chain seq x y z
N MET A 1 -4.20 -21.32 -4.96
CA MET A 1 -2.83 -20.97 -5.40
C MET A 1 -2.18 -20.12 -4.31
N LYS A 2 -0.87 -20.25 -4.07
CA LYS A 2 -0.16 -19.40 -3.10
C LYS A 2 -0.24 -17.93 -3.57
N PRO A 3 -0.58 -16.96 -2.69
CA PRO A 3 -0.56 -15.56 -3.05
C PRO A 3 0.84 -15.09 -3.47
N ILE A 4 0.89 -14.14 -4.40
CA ILE A 4 2.16 -13.54 -4.84
C ILE A 4 2.76 -12.70 -3.73
N HIS A 5 4.04 -12.93 -3.43
CA HIS A 5 4.81 -12.09 -2.53
C HIS A 5 5.39 -10.89 -3.31
N PRO A 6 5.38 -9.65 -2.77
CA PRO A 6 5.90 -8.49 -3.48
C PRO A 6 7.37 -8.62 -3.91
N SER A 7 8.21 -9.31 -3.13
CA SER A 7 9.60 -9.57 -3.51
C SER A 7 9.77 -10.42 -4.78
N GLU A 8 8.73 -11.11 -5.24
CA GLU A 8 8.75 -11.89 -6.48
C GLU A 8 8.55 -11.02 -7.73
N LEU A 9 8.12 -9.76 -7.58
CA LEU A 9 7.89 -8.85 -8.72
C LEU A 9 9.21 -8.37 -9.32
N THR A 10 9.30 -8.30 -10.63
CA THR A 10 10.33 -7.49 -11.29
C THR A 10 9.92 -6.03 -11.33
N TYR A 11 10.87 -5.16 -11.66
CA TYR A 11 10.57 -3.75 -11.86
C TYR A 11 9.58 -3.53 -13.00
N GLU A 12 9.77 -4.24 -14.12
CA GLU A 12 8.90 -4.16 -15.32
C GLU A 12 7.47 -4.58 -15.02
N GLU A 13 7.29 -5.57 -14.14
CA GLU A 13 5.98 -5.99 -13.66
C GLU A 13 5.34 -4.91 -12.78
N GLY A 14 6.11 -4.26 -11.90
CA GLY A 14 5.64 -3.11 -11.14
C GLY A 14 5.19 -1.94 -12.04
N VAL A 15 5.99 -1.63 -13.07
CA VAL A 15 5.63 -0.63 -14.11
C VAL A 15 4.35 -1.03 -14.83
N TYR A 16 4.20 -2.30 -15.18
CA TYR A 16 2.99 -2.82 -15.80
C TYR A 16 1.76 -2.62 -14.91
N LEU A 17 1.84 -2.94 -13.62
CA LEU A 17 0.72 -2.81 -12.68
C LEU A 17 0.26 -1.35 -12.54
N VAL A 18 1.18 -0.38 -12.49
CA VAL A 18 0.81 1.04 -12.43
C VAL A 18 0.12 1.49 -13.71
N LYS A 19 0.63 1.10 -14.88
CA LYS A 19 0.00 1.40 -16.18
C LYS A 19 -1.37 0.73 -16.32
N LEU A 20 -1.51 -0.50 -15.81
CA LEU A 20 -2.77 -1.22 -15.76
C LEU A 20 -3.79 -0.48 -14.88
N ALA A 21 -3.41 -0.07 -13.67
CA ALA A 21 -4.26 0.70 -12.76
C ALA A 21 -4.78 1.97 -13.43
N ARG A 22 -3.89 2.77 -14.05
CA ARG A 22 -4.29 3.96 -14.79
C ARG A 22 -5.26 3.62 -15.92
N LYS A 23 -4.92 2.64 -16.76
CA LYS A 23 -5.75 2.26 -17.90
C LYS A 23 -7.14 1.81 -17.45
N ALA A 24 -7.22 1.04 -16.37
CA ALA A 24 -8.48 0.60 -15.79
C ALA A 24 -9.35 1.77 -15.33
N ILE A 25 -8.77 2.76 -14.65
CA ILE A 25 -9.48 3.97 -14.22
C ILE A 25 -9.99 4.73 -15.45
N GLU A 26 -9.11 5.06 -16.39
CA GLU A 26 -9.49 5.89 -17.54
C GLU A 26 -10.54 5.21 -18.44
N GLU A 27 -10.46 3.89 -18.61
CA GLU A 27 -11.46 3.13 -19.36
C GLU A 27 -12.81 3.17 -18.63
N TYR A 28 -12.82 2.88 -17.32
CA TYR A 28 -14.03 2.90 -16.52
C TYR A 28 -14.69 4.29 -16.51
N LEU A 29 -13.91 5.36 -16.40
CA LEU A 29 -14.42 6.73 -16.47
C LEU A 29 -14.98 7.11 -17.86
N ARG A 30 -14.53 6.45 -18.93
CA ARG A 30 -15.04 6.69 -20.31
C ARG A 30 -16.28 5.87 -20.64
N THR A 31 -16.31 4.60 -20.25
CA THR A 31 -17.29 3.62 -20.75
C THR A 31 -18.20 3.08 -19.66
N ASN A 32 -17.86 3.29 -18.39
CA ASN A 32 -18.47 2.64 -17.23
C ASN A 32 -18.35 1.10 -17.26
N GLU A 33 -17.39 0.57 -18.03
CA GLU A 33 -17.08 -0.85 -18.10
C GLU A 33 -15.78 -1.17 -17.38
N ARG A 34 -15.75 -2.33 -16.69
CA ARG A 34 -14.53 -2.80 -16.02
C ARG A 34 -13.52 -3.30 -17.05
N PHE A 35 -12.32 -2.73 -17.04
CA PHE A 35 -11.24 -3.11 -17.95
C PHE A 35 -10.81 -4.57 -17.72
N LYS A 36 -10.67 -5.33 -18.81
CA LYS A 36 -10.17 -6.72 -18.78
C LYS A 36 -8.80 -6.79 -19.45
N PRO A 37 -7.71 -7.00 -18.70
CA PRO A 37 -6.38 -7.11 -19.27
C PRO A 37 -6.22 -8.40 -20.07
N THR A 38 -5.69 -8.28 -21.29
CA THR A 38 -5.40 -9.42 -22.20
C THR A 38 -3.91 -9.76 -22.25
N ASP A 39 -3.05 -8.75 -22.18
CA ASP A 39 -1.59 -8.89 -22.33
C ASP A 39 -0.91 -8.85 -20.95
N ILE A 40 -0.96 -9.97 -20.22
CA ILE A 40 -0.37 -10.08 -18.88
C ILE A 40 1.06 -10.62 -19.02
N PRO A 41 2.10 -9.89 -18.54
CA PRO A 41 3.51 -10.22 -18.83
C PRO A 41 4.04 -11.47 -18.14
N GLY A 42 3.25 -12.11 -17.25
CA GLY A 42 3.65 -13.35 -16.60
C GLY A 42 2.52 -14.01 -15.82
N GLU A 43 2.46 -15.34 -15.87
CA GLU A 43 1.43 -16.14 -15.19
C GLU A 43 1.41 -15.93 -13.67
N LYS A 44 2.55 -15.57 -13.07
CA LYS A 44 2.61 -15.35 -11.61
C LYS A 44 1.75 -14.17 -11.14
N LEU A 45 1.41 -13.23 -12.02
CA LEU A 45 0.49 -12.11 -11.71
C LEU A 45 -0.98 -12.57 -11.67
N LEU A 46 -1.29 -13.76 -12.21
CA LEU A 46 -2.59 -14.41 -12.08
C LEU A 46 -2.77 -15.12 -10.73
N ARG A 47 -1.70 -15.24 -9.92
CA ARG A 47 -1.84 -15.72 -8.54
C ARG A 47 -2.59 -14.70 -7.69
N PRO A 48 -3.30 -15.15 -6.64
CA PRO A 48 -3.97 -14.25 -5.72
C PRO A 48 -3.03 -13.16 -5.19
N GLY A 49 -3.50 -11.92 -5.07
CA GLY A 49 -2.64 -10.81 -4.67
C GLY A 49 -3.40 -9.72 -3.92
N MET A 50 -2.71 -9.12 -2.96
CA MET A 50 -3.21 -8.00 -2.17
C MET A 50 -2.53 -6.73 -2.64
N THR A 51 -3.30 -5.66 -2.77
CA THR A 51 -2.79 -4.40 -3.31
C THR A 51 -3.60 -3.23 -2.82
N PHE A 52 -2.97 -2.06 -2.80
CA PHE A 52 -3.61 -0.76 -2.68
C PHE A 52 -3.27 0.08 -3.89
N THR A 53 -4.26 0.80 -4.41
CA THR A 53 -4.05 1.86 -5.38
C THR A 53 -4.27 3.19 -4.70
N THR A 54 -3.27 4.07 -4.80
CA THR A 54 -3.32 5.44 -4.29
C THR A 54 -3.28 6.39 -5.47
N LEU A 55 -4.18 7.37 -5.45
CA LEU A 55 -4.26 8.46 -6.40
C LEU A 55 -3.87 9.74 -5.67
N GLU A 56 -2.97 10.51 -6.25
CA GLU A 56 -2.63 11.84 -5.74
C GLU A 56 -2.67 12.87 -6.85
N THR A 57 -3.26 14.03 -6.59
CA THR A 57 -3.19 15.16 -7.51
C THR A 57 -1.81 15.81 -7.39
N LEU A 58 -1.10 15.95 -8.51
CA LEU A 58 0.18 16.63 -8.61
C LEU A 58 -0.03 18.10 -8.99
N ASN A 59 0.40 19.00 -8.11
CA ASN A 59 0.50 20.42 -8.42
C ASN A 59 1.85 20.69 -9.11
N THR A 60 1.84 20.82 -10.44
CA THR A 60 3.06 21.00 -11.25
C THR A 60 3.83 22.29 -10.95
N ALA A 61 3.16 23.33 -10.43
CA ALA A 61 3.83 24.58 -10.06
C ALA A 61 4.68 24.45 -8.79
N THR A 62 4.27 23.57 -7.86
CA THR A 62 4.95 23.39 -6.57
C THR A 62 5.69 22.06 -6.44
N GLY A 63 5.42 21.10 -7.33
CA GLY A 63 5.89 19.72 -7.25
C GLY A 63 5.26 18.92 -6.11
N ARG A 64 4.29 19.48 -5.38
CA ARG A 64 3.63 18.81 -4.25
C ARG A 64 2.46 17.95 -4.71
N THR A 65 2.22 16.87 -3.98
CA THR A 65 1.07 16.00 -4.20
C THR A 65 0.08 16.06 -3.03
N SER A 66 -1.17 15.71 -3.31
CA SER A 66 -2.25 15.61 -2.32
C SER A 66 -3.11 14.39 -2.60
N LEU A 67 -3.44 13.62 -1.57
CA LEU A 67 -4.29 12.42 -1.68
C LEU A 67 -5.63 12.76 -2.36
N ARG A 68 -5.99 11.95 -3.37
CA ARG A 68 -7.23 12.06 -4.16
C ARG A 68 -8.11 10.81 -4.10
N GLY A 69 -7.55 9.70 -3.64
CA GLY A 69 -8.25 8.44 -3.37
C GLY A 69 -7.27 7.34 -2.98
N CYS A 70 -7.66 6.42 -2.11
CA CYS A 70 -6.86 5.24 -1.78
C CYS A 70 -7.76 4.08 -1.35
N ILE A 71 -7.75 3.00 -2.12
CA ILE A 71 -8.48 1.77 -1.84
C ILE A 71 -7.58 0.56 -2.10
N GLY A 72 -7.79 -0.51 -1.34
CA GLY A 72 -7.07 -1.75 -1.53
C GLY A 72 -7.71 -2.93 -0.81
N PHE A 73 -7.14 -4.10 -1.07
CA PHE A 73 -7.60 -5.37 -0.54
C PHE A 73 -6.51 -6.00 0.35
N LEU A 74 -6.87 -6.25 1.61
CA LEU A 74 -6.02 -6.91 2.60
C LEU A 74 -6.27 -8.43 2.67
N ALA A 75 -7.01 -8.97 1.72
CA ALA A 75 -7.24 -10.39 1.56
C ALA A 75 -6.99 -10.77 0.09
N PRO A 76 -6.32 -11.89 -0.18
CA PRO A 76 -6.01 -12.33 -1.54
C PRO A 76 -7.23 -13.02 -2.19
N ILE A 77 -8.30 -12.25 -2.41
CA ILE A 77 -9.58 -12.76 -2.95
C ILE A 77 -9.51 -12.92 -4.47
N HIS A 78 -8.83 -11.99 -5.16
CA HIS A 78 -8.66 -11.96 -6.61
C HIS A 78 -7.20 -12.18 -6.99
N SER A 79 -6.95 -12.49 -8.27
CA SER A 79 -5.60 -12.45 -8.82
C SER A 79 -4.98 -11.07 -8.65
N LEU A 80 -3.65 -10.92 -8.59
CA LEU A 80 -3.03 -9.61 -8.41
C LEU A 80 -3.46 -8.61 -9.49
N VAL A 81 -3.55 -9.07 -10.75
CA VAL A 81 -3.99 -8.26 -11.88
C VAL A 81 -5.41 -7.74 -11.69
N GLU A 82 -6.35 -8.62 -11.31
CA GLU A 82 -7.73 -8.24 -11.03
C GLU A 82 -7.80 -7.32 -9.82
N SER A 83 -7.09 -7.64 -8.73
CA SER A 83 -7.05 -6.80 -7.54
C SER A 83 -6.58 -5.38 -7.86
N VAL A 84 -5.60 -5.20 -8.76
CA VAL A 84 -5.12 -3.88 -9.19
C VAL A 84 -6.18 -3.14 -10.01
N VAL A 85 -6.87 -3.81 -10.94
CA VAL A 85 -7.97 -3.20 -11.71
C VAL A 85 -9.07 -2.72 -10.77
N GLU A 86 -9.51 -3.60 -9.86
CA GLU A 86 -10.58 -3.33 -8.92
C GLU A 86 -10.20 -2.22 -7.94
N SER A 87 -9.02 -2.30 -7.31
CA SER A 87 -8.58 -1.28 -6.36
C SER A 87 -8.39 0.09 -7.01
N ALA A 88 -7.95 0.12 -8.26
CA ALA A 88 -7.77 1.37 -9.00
C ALA A 88 -9.11 2.05 -9.31
N ILE A 89 -10.09 1.29 -9.80
CA ILE A 89 -11.44 1.82 -10.09
C ILE A 89 -12.10 2.30 -8.79
N GLU A 90 -12.02 1.53 -7.71
CA GLU A 90 -12.59 1.91 -6.41
C GLU A 90 -11.85 3.11 -5.80
N ALA A 91 -10.53 3.21 -5.95
CA ALA A 91 -9.78 4.39 -5.49
C ALA A 91 -10.22 5.67 -6.23
N ALA A 92 -10.59 5.56 -7.51
CA ALA A 92 -11.07 6.68 -8.31
C ALA A 92 -12.54 7.03 -8.04
N THR A 93 -13.40 6.05 -7.75
CA THR A 93 -14.86 6.25 -7.79
C THR A 93 -15.61 5.90 -6.51
N GLY A 94 -14.99 5.11 -5.61
CA GLY A 94 -15.62 4.52 -4.43
C GLY A 94 -15.00 4.94 -3.09
N ASP A 95 -13.94 5.76 -3.06
CA ASP A 95 -13.37 6.25 -1.80
C ASP A 95 -14.35 7.26 -1.13
N PRO A 96 -14.96 6.94 0.02
CA PRO A 96 -16.03 7.74 0.62
C PRO A 96 -15.58 9.11 1.14
N ARG A 97 -14.26 9.36 1.19
CA ARG A 97 -13.69 10.64 1.62
C ARG A 97 -13.67 11.69 0.51
N PHE A 98 -13.83 11.27 -0.74
CA PHE A 98 -13.69 12.12 -1.92
C PHE A 98 -14.88 11.94 -2.87
N PRO A 99 -15.25 12.96 -3.65
CA PRO A 99 -16.13 12.75 -4.79
C PRO A 99 -15.44 11.85 -5.84
N PRO A 100 -16.19 11.12 -6.68
CA PRO A 100 -15.62 10.38 -7.80
C PRO A 100 -14.70 11.27 -8.66
N VAL A 101 -13.62 10.68 -9.16
CA VAL A 101 -12.65 11.33 -10.06
C VAL A 101 -13.30 11.52 -11.43
N GLU A 102 -13.19 12.73 -11.98
CA GLU A 102 -13.58 13.00 -13.37
C GLU A 102 -12.45 12.67 -14.34
N LEU A 103 -12.80 12.30 -15.58
CA LEU A 103 -11.80 11.87 -16.58
C LEU A 103 -10.70 12.91 -16.84
N TRP A 104 -11.03 14.20 -16.81
CA TRP A 104 -10.06 15.29 -17.03
C TRP A 104 -9.10 15.46 -15.84
N GLU A 105 -9.47 15.05 -14.63
CA GLU A 105 -8.57 15.10 -13.46
C GLU A 105 -7.41 14.10 -13.61
N MET A 106 -7.57 13.04 -14.42
CA MET A 106 -6.53 12.04 -14.65
C MET A 106 -5.27 12.63 -15.31
N ASP A 107 -5.36 13.82 -15.90
CA ASP A 107 -4.23 14.59 -16.44
C ASP A 107 -3.37 15.24 -15.35
N GLN A 108 -3.87 15.30 -14.12
CA GLN A 108 -3.19 15.86 -12.96
C GLN A 108 -2.90 14.81 -11.88
N ILE A 109 -3.48 13.61 -11.98
CA ILE A 109 -3.31 12.55 -10.99
C ILE A 109 -2.07 11.73 -11.30
N VAL A 110 -1.24 11.46 -10.29
CA VAL A 110 -0.23 10.38 -10.30
C VAL A 110 -0.83 9.12 -9.69
N VAL A 111 -0.59 7.98 -10.34
CA VAL A 111 -1.04 6.67 -9.88
C VAL A 111 0.10 5.95 -9.16
N GLU A 112 -0.21 5.40 -8.00
CA GLU A 112 0.67 4.53 -7.24
C GLU A 112 -0.02 3.19 -6.98
N VAL A 113 0.72 2.10 -7.15
CA VAL A 113 0.29 0.75 -6.82
C VAL A 113 1.23 0.16 -5.79
N THR A 114 0.67 -0.25 -4.66
CA THR A 114 1.36 -0.98 -3.60
C THR A 114 0.94 -2.43 -3.64
N VAL A 115 1.88 -3.37 -3.74
CA VAL A 115 1.62 -4.81 -3.64
C VAL A 115 2.06 -5.32 -2.28
N LEU A 116 1.20 -6.10 -1.61
CA LEU A 116 1.38 -6.54 -0.23
C LEU A 116 1.63 -8.05 -0.13
N SER A 117 2.47 -8.46 0.82
CA SER A 117 2.59 -9.87 1.22
C SER A 117 1.44 -10.29 2.13
N GLU A 118 1.22 -11.61 2.25
CA GLU A 118 0.43 -12.15 3.36
C GLU A 118 1.05 -11.74 4.71
N PRO A 119 0.22 -11.39 5.72
CA PRO A 119 0.73 -11.14 7.07
C PRO A 119 1.37 -12.40 7.66
N ALA A 120 2.64 -12.29 8.03
CA ALA A 120 3.37 -13.29 8.77
C ALA A 120 3.42 -12.90 10.26
N LYS A 121 3.38 -13.89 11.15
CA LYS A 121 3.48 -13.61 12.59
C LYS A 121 4.86 -13.04 12.91
N LEU A 122 4.89 -11.92 13.62
CA LEU A 122 6.12 -11.34 14.13
C LEU A 122 6.45 -12.02 15.47
N ASP A 123 7.08 -13.19 15.39
CA ASP A 123 7.41 -13.98 16.58
C ASP A 123 8.64 -13.45 17.31
N ALA A 124 8.52 -13.36 18.63
CA ALA A 124 9.56 -12.96 19.56
C ALA A 124 9.33 -13.61 20.92
N THR A 125 10.39 -14.15 21.52
CA THR A 125 10.33 -14.76 22.87
C THR A 125 10.21 -13.68 23.93
N ASP A 126 10.98 -12.60 23.80
CA ASP A 126 10.85 -11.37 24.57
C ASP A 126 10.13 -10.32 23.72
N ARG A 127 9.06 -9.72 24.26
CA ARG A 127 8.23 -8.74 23.56
C ARG A 127 9.02 -7.50 23.18
N LEU A 128 10.05 -7.12 23.93
CA LEU A 128 10.93 -6.01 23.57
C LEU A 128 11.73 -6.28 22.29
N GLU A 129 11.92 -7.54 21.88
CA GLU A 129 12.55 -7.83 20.60
C GLU A 129 11.67 -7.46 19.40
N LEU A 130 10.35 -7.28 19.58
CA LEU A 130 9.47 -6.88 18.49
C LEU A 130 9.94 -5.56 17.88
N VAL A 131 10.35 -4.60 18.70
CA VAL A 131 10.89 -3.30 18.26
C VAL A 131 12.05 -3.49 17.29
N LYS A 132 12.95 -4.45 17.55
CA LYS A 132 14.13 -4.71 16.70
C LYS A 132 13.81 -5.47 15.41
N ARG A 133 12.65 -6.13 15.34
CA ARG A 133 12.22 -6.93 14.19
C ARG A 133 11.34 -6.13 13.23
N VAL A 134 10.80 -5.00 13.67
CA VAL A 134 10.07 -4.06 12.80
C VAL A 134 11.09 -3.30 11.94
N VAL A 135 10.77 -3.12 10.66
CA VAL A 135 11.60 -2.36 9.72
C VAL A 135 10.74 -1.26 9.11
N ILE A 136 11.01 -0.02 9.48
CA ILE A 136 10.28 1.16 8.98
C ILE A 136 10.50 1.34 7.47
N GLY A 137 9.43 1.69 6.77
CA GLY A 137 9.42 1.79 5.30
C GLY A 137 9.44 0.45 4.58
N LYS A 138 9.34 -0.68 5.30
CA LYS A 138 9.24 -2.02 4.71
C LYS A 138 8.04 -2.79 5.26
N HIS A 139 7.88 -2.81 6.59
CA HIS A 139 6.82 -3.56 7.26
C HIS A 139 5.57 -2.70 7.44
N GLY A 140 4.42 -3.24 7.08
CA GLY A 140 3.13 -2.89 7.66
C GLY A 140 2.86 -3.80 8.85
N LEU A 141 2.08 -3.34 9.81
CA LEU A 141 1.78 -4.10 11.03
C LEU A 141 0.31 -4.40 11.14
N VAL A 142 0.00 -5.58 11.69
CA VAL A 142 -1.34 -5.96 12.14
C VAL A 142 -1.25 -6.36 13.60
N VAL A 143 -2.10 -5.78 14.43
CA VAL A 143 -2.26 -6.13 15.84
C VAL A 143 -3.62 -6.77 16.04
N GLU A 144 -3.65 -7.91 16.73
CA GLU A 144 -4.88 -8.63 17.07
C GLU A 144 -4.91 -9.07 18.54
N LYS A 145 -6.04 -8.81 19.22
CA LYS A 145 -6.32 -9.32 20.57
C LYS A 145 -7.81 -9.56 20.74
N GLY A 146 -8.23 -10.83 20.80
CA GLY A 146 -9.66 -11.18 20.82
C GLY A 146 -10.37 -10.67 19.56
N TRP A 147 -11.38 -9.82 19.74
CA TRP A 147 -12.14 -9.17 18.66
C TRP A 147 -11.49 -7.89 18.12
N PHE A 148 -10.48 -7.36 18.82
CA PHE A 148 -9.78 -6.14 18.43
C PHE A 148 -8.74 -6.45 17.36
N LYS A 149 -8.80 -5.69 16.26
CA LYS A 149 -7.87 -5.82 15.13
C LYS A 149 -7.60 -4.45 14.51
N GLY A 150 -6.33 -4.15 14.32
CA GLY A 150 -5.86 -2.90 13.70
C GLY A 150 -4.72 -3.17 12.73
N THR A 151 -4.64 -2.38 11.67
CA THR A 151 -3.58 -2.46 10.68
C THR A 151 -3.12 -1.07 10.26
N LEU A 152 -1.81 -0.92 10.07
CA LEU A 152 -1.20 0.27 9.51
C LEU A 152 -0.23 -0.13 8.39
N LEU A 153 -0.27 0.63 7.28
CA LEU A 153 0.53 0.38 6.08
C LEU A 153 2.01 0.76 6.28
N PRO A 154 2.94 0.19 5.49
CA PRO A 154 4.37 0.50 5.59
C PRO A 154 4.73 1.99 5.41
N VAL A 155 3.91 2.74 4.68
CA VAL A 155 4.12 4.18 4.38
C VAL A 155 3.81 5.08 5.58
N VAL A 156 2.88 4.68 6.44
CA VAL A 156 2.42 5.52 7.56
C VAL A 156 3.55 5.93 8.50
N PRO A 157 4.39 5.03 9.05
CA PRO A 157 5.48 5.45 9.93
C PRO A 157 6.51 6.34 9.22
N VAL A 158 6.61 6.28 7.89
CA VAL A 158 7.48 7.15 7.10
C VAL A 158 6.95 8.59 7.06
N GLU A 159 5.65 8.75 6.81
CA GLU A 159 5.00 10.08 6.73
C GLU A 159 5.01 10.83 8.07
N TYR A 160 4.86 10.11 9.18
CA TYR A 160 4.79 10.70 10.52
C TYR A 160 6.13 10.68 11.27
N CYS A 161 7.21 10.21 10.63
CA CYS A 161 8.52 10.04 11.24
C CYS A 161 8.50 9.23 12.55
N TRP A 162 7.70 8.16 12.59
CA TRP A 162 7.64 7.27 13.75
C TRP A 162 8.82 6.31 13.79
N ASP A 163 9.30 6.00 14.99
CA ASP A 163 10.20 4.88 15.23
C ASP A 163 9.44 3.56 15.36
N GLU A 164 10.18 2.46 15.51
CA GLU A 164 9.63 1.11 15.58
C GLU A 164 8.69 0.90 16.78
N GLU A 165 8.99 1.52 17.93
CA GLU A 165 8.17 1.44 19.14
C GLU A 165 6.86 2.24 18.99
N THR A 166 6.95 3.47 18.50
CA THR A 166 5.78 4.31 18.20
C THR A 166 4.89 3.64 17.17
N PHE A 167 5.47 3.00 16.14
CA PHE A 167 4.69 2.30 15.13
C PHE A 167 3.91 1.10 15.70
N LEU A 168 4.50 0.33 16.62
CA LEU A 168 3.80 -0.72 17.35
C LEU A 168 2.65 -0.15 18.21
N ALA A 169 2.92 0.96 18.90
CA ALA A 169 1.96 1.62 19.77
C ALA A 169 0.76 2.19 19.02
N GLU A 170 1.00 2.88 17.90
CA GLU A 170 -0.04 3.42 17.03
C GLU A 170 -0.85 2.29 16.36
N THR A 171 -0.22 1.16 16.05
CA THR A 171 -0.97 -0.01 15.54
C THR A 171 -1.88 -0.61 16.61
N CYS A 172 -1.45 -0.62 17.88
CA CYS A 172 -2.33 -0.98 19.01
C CYS A 172 -3.52 -0.02 19.14
N LEU A 173 -3.28 1.29 19.09
CA LEU A 173 -4.34 2.30 19.13
C LEU A 173 -5.32 2.13 17.97
N LYS A 174 -4.80 1.85 16.76
CA LYS A 174 -5.61 1.57 15.58
C LYS A 174 -6.49 0.32 15.75
N ALA A 175 -6.07 -0.64 16.57
CA ALA A 175 -6.85 -1.82 16.92
C ALA A 175 -7.93 -1.54 17.99
N GLY A 176 -7.98 -0.33 18.55
CA GLY A 176 -8.84 0.01 19.68
C GLY A 176 -8.30 -0.49 21.03
N LEU A 177 -6.99 -0.72 21.13
CA LEU A 177 -6.30 -1.20 22.33
C LEU A 177 -5.43 -0.09 22.94
N LYS A 178 -4.89 -0.34 24.13
CA LYS A 178 -3.91 0.58 24.75
C LYS A 178 -2.60 0.61 23.94
N PRO A 179 -1.84 1.72 23.92
CA PRO A 179 -0.59 1.83 23.17
C PRO A 179 0.45 0.75 23.50
N ASP A 180 0.48 0.26 24.73
CA ASP A 180 1.39 -0.77 25.22
C ASP A 180 0.89 -2.21 24.98
N CYS A 181 -0.20 -2.40 24.23
CA CYS A 181 -0.81 -3.72 24.06
C CYS A 181 0.14 -4.75 23.42
N TRP A 182 1.13 -4.30 22.66
CA TRP A 182 2.12 -5.15 22.04
C TRP A 182 3.09 -5.76 23.05
N LEU A 183 3.15 -5.29 24.30
CA LEU A 183 3.89 -5.94 25.38
C LEU A 183 3.15 -7.14 26.00
N ASP A 184 1.85 -7.27 25.75
CA ASP A 184 1.05 -8.38 26.27
C ASP A 184 1.29 -9.65 25.43
N PRO A 185 1.69 -10.78 26.04
CA PRO A 185 1.86 -12.06 25.35
C PRO A 185 0.58 -12.59 24.66
N ALA A 186 -0.61 -12.17 25.11
CA ALA A 186 -1.88 -12.51 24.48
C ALA A 186 -2.14 -11.71 23.18
N THR A 187 -1.40 -10.63 22.94
CA THR A 187 -1.51 -9.82 21.73
C THR A 187 -0.67 -10.42 20.60
N ARG A 188 -1.34 -10.79 19.51
CA ARG A 188 -0.67 -11.26 18.30
C ARG A 188 -0.28 -10.06 17.45
N VAL A 189 1.00 -10.00 17.09
CA VAL A 189 1.54 -8.99 16.18
C VAL A 189 1.98 -9.71 14.92
N TYR A 190 1.53 -9.21 13.78
CA TYR A 190 1.91 -9.67 12.47
C TYR A 190 2.56 -8.53 11.71
N TYR A 191 3.40 -8.88 10.74
CA TYR A 191 3.95 -7.95 9.78
C TYR A 191 3.61 -8.42 8.36
N TYR A 192 3.50 -7.49 7.44
CA TYR A 192 3.48 -7.77 6.01
C TYR A 192 4.42 -6.79 5.31
N GLU A 193 4.94 -7.20 4.15
CA GLU A 193 5.80 -6.34 3.35
C GLU A 193 4.99 -5.65 2.25
N GLY A 194 5.43 -4.46 1.85
CA GLY A 194 4.87 -3.74 0.71
C GLY A 194 5.97 -3.34 -0.28
N ARG A 195 5.70 -3.47 -1.57
CA ARG A 195 6.49 -2.81 -2.63
C ARG A 195 5.62 -1.84 -3.38
N VAL A 196 6.17 -0.66 -3.64
CA VAL A 196 5.41 0.50 -4.09
C VAL A 196 5.98 1.00 -5.40
N PHE A 197 5.13 1.08 -6.42
CA PHE A 197 5.48 1.60 -7.74
C PHE A 197 4.61 2.81 -8.04
N ARG A 198 5.21 3.91 -8.48
CA ARG A 198 4.54 5.20 -8.62
C ARG A 198 4.97 5.93 -9.89
N GLU A 199 4.03 6.63 -10.52
CA GLU A 199 4.34 7.59 -11.58
C GLU A 199 5.06 8.84 -11.04
N LYS A 200 6.14 9.30 -11.68
CA LYS A 200 6.79 10.58 -11.35
C LYS A 200 5.89 11.77 -11.68
N THR A 201 5.17 11.67 -12.79
CA THR A 201 4.21 12.65 -13.30
C THR A 201 3.07 11.88 -13.97
N PRO A 202 1.87 12.47 -14.15
CA PRO A 202 0.76 11.80 -14.81
C PRO A 202 1.18 11.19 -16.17
N ARG A 203 1.00 9.86 -16.34
CA ARG A 203 1.41 9.09 -17.53
C ARG A 203 2.92 9.09 -17.84
N GLY A 204 3.72 9.53 -16.89
CA GLY A 204 5.17 9.63 -17.03
C GLY A 204 5.90 8.32 -16.75
N GLU A 205 7.19 8.48 -16.46
CA GLU A 205 8.02 7.38 -15.99
C GLU A 205 7.51 6.87 -14.63
N VAL A 206 7.41 5.55 -14.50
CA VAL A 206 7.12 4.88 -13.22
C VAL A 206 8.45 4.55 -12.56
N TYR A 207 8.52 4.65 -11.24
CA TYR A 207 9.68 4.25 -10.43
C TYR A 207 9.22 3.43 -9.21
N GLU A 208 10.11 2.64 -8.65
CA GLU A 208 9.89 1.97 -7.36
C GLU A 208 10.27 2.93 -6.22
N ARG A 209 9.37 3.15 -5.26
CA ARG A 209 9.65 3.97 -4.08
C ARG A 209 10.48 3.19 -3.08
N ASP A 210 11.59 3.77 -2.65
CA ASP A 210 12.38 3.29 -1.52
C ASP A 210 11.97 4.04 -0.25
N MET A 211 10.87 3.58 0.37
CA MET A 211 10.33 4.19 1.58
C MET A 211 11.32 4.14 2.76
N ASN A 212 12.22 3.15 2.81
CA ASN A 212 13.24 3.09 3.86
C ASN A 212 14.27 4.21 3.69
N LYS A 213 14.68 4.48 2.44
CA LYS A 213 15.52 5.62 2.11
C LYS A 213 14.82 6.95 2.37
N GLU A 214 13.56 7.10 1.95
CA GLU A 214 12.74 8.29 2.22
C GLU A 214 12.68 8.59 3.73
N TYR A 215 12.41 7.57 4.55
CA TYR A 215 12.41 7.71 6.02
C TYR A 215 13.75 8.16 6.58
N LYS A 216 14.86 7.59 6.10
CA LYS A 216 16.21 7.97 6.58
C LYS A 216 16.55 9.40 6.21
N GLU A 217 16.18 9.85 5.02
CA GLU A 217 16.45 11.20 4.53
C GLU A 217 15.57 12.25 5.24
N VAL A 218 14.30 11.95 5.46
CA VAL A 218 13.34 12.92 6.00
C VAL A 218 13.38 12.96 7.54
N CYS A 219 13.52 11.79 8.18
CA CYS A 219 13.26 11.64 9.62
C CYS A 219 14.52 11.33 10.45
N ARG A 220 15.59 10.76 9.87
CA ARG A 220 16.84 10.45 10.61
C ARG A 220 17.98 11.44 10.40
N LEU A 221 17.84 12.42 9.49
CA LEU A 221 18.80 13.53 9.34
C LEU A 221 18.57 14.68 10.33
N THR A 222 17.59 14.57 11.21
CA THR A 222 17.25 15.55 12.26
C THR A 222 17.54 15.07 13.69
N GLY A 223 18.22 13.94 13.85
CA GLY A 223 18.64 13.38 15.14
C GLY A 223 20.12 13.63 15.46
#